data_AF-A0A967AC66-F1
#
_entry.id   AF-A0A967AC66-F1
#
_cell.length_a   1.000
_cell.length_b   1.000
_cell.length_c   1.000
_cell.angle_alpha   90.00
_cell.angle_beta   90.00
_cell.angle_gamma   90.00
#
_symmetry.space_group_name_H-M   'P 1'
#
loop_
_entity.id
_entity.type
_entity.pdbx_description
1 polymer ?
#
loop_
_entity_poly.entity_id
_entity_poly.type
_entity_poly.pdbx_seq_one_letter_code
_entity_poly.pdbx_strand_id
1 'polypeptide(L)'
;MAKKNFKNTSYHQKRYWFFGGAGTALLGFGLSALVESGFLKHQTSQDWQWILAGTLSLILIMTGINFLFESYSHKQLLKDKENE
;
A
#
# COMPACT_ATOMS: atom_id res chain seq x y z
N MET A 1 31.48 2.58 23.48
CA MET A 1 30.47 1.54 23.19
C MET A 1 29.45 2.05 22.16
N ALA A 2 29.83 2.20 20.87
CA ALA A 2 28.97 2.87 19.87
C ALA A 2 28.69 2.04 18.59
N LYS A 3 28.99 0.73 18.59
CA LYS A 3 28.79 -0.14 17.41
C LYS A 3 27.52 -1.00 17.43
N LYS A 4 26.72 -0.95 18.50
CA LYS A 4 25.56 -1.85 18.67
C LYS A 4 24.27 -1.35 17.97
N ASN A 5 24.17 -0.05 17.65
CA ASN A 5 22.94 0.55 17.09
C ASN A 5 22.80 0.47 15.56
N PHE A 6 23.89 0.26 14.80
CA PHE A 6 23.80 0.22 13.34
C PHE A 6 23.29 -1.12 12.77
N LYS A 7 23.35 -2.20 13.55
CA LYS A 7 22.87 -3.51 13.07
C LYS A 7 21.34 -3.62 13.13
N ASN A 8 20.68 -2.91 14.05
CA ASN A 8 19.22 -3.00 14.26
C ASN A 8 18.36 -2.22 13.26
N THR A 9 18.91 -1.19 12.60
CA THR A 9 18.15 -0.37 11.65
C THR A 9 17.74 -1.13 10.37
N SER A 10 18.55 -2.09 9.93
CA SER A 10 18.32 -2.80 8.66
C SER A 10 17.10 -3.73 8.67
N TYR A 11 16.73 -4.30 9.82
CA TYR A 11 15.57 -5.20 9.91
C TYR A 11 14.26 -4.40 9.84
N HIS A 12 14.21 -3.26 10.53
CA HIS A 12 13.08 -2.35 10.49
C HIS A 12 12.95 -1.67 9.14
N GLN A 13 14.06 -1.22 8.53
CA GLN A 13 14.04 -0.66 7.18
C GLN A 13 13.56 -1.65 6.12
N LYS A 14 13.98 -2.92 6.16
CA LYS A 14 13.48 -3.94 5.22
C LYS A 14 11.98 -4.19 5.39
N ARG A 15 11.50 -4.31 6.63
CA ARG A 15 10.08 -4.50 6.92
C ARG A 15 9.25 -3.31 6.46
N TYR A 16 9.81 -2.12 6.60
CA TYR A 16 9.19 -0.87 6.19
C TYR A 16 9.16 -0.70 4.65
N TRP A 17 10.24 -1.07 3.97
CA TRP A 17 10.30 -1.09 2.51
C TRP A 17 9.39 -2.18 1.93
N PHE A 18 9.23 -3.29 2.65
CA PHE A 18 8.27 -4.34 2.31
C PHE A 18 6.82 -3.88 2.55
N PHE A 19 6.53 -3.18 3.65
CA PHE A 19 5.21 -2.61 3.93
C PHE A 19 4.83 -1.51 2.92
N GLY A 20 5.76 -0.59 2.64
CA GLY A 20 5.58 0.46 1.63
C GLY A 20 5.48 -0.11 0.22
N GLY A 21 6.35 -1.07 -0.13
CA GLY A 21 6.32 -1.77 -1.41
C GLY A 21 5.05 -2.60 -1.60
N ALA A 22 4.59 -3.31 -0.56
CA ALA A 22 3.34 -4.06 -0.58
C ALA A 22 2.13 -3.12 -0.70
N GLY A 23 2.13 -1.98 0.01
CA GLY A 23 1.08 -0.96 -0.11
C GLY A 23 0.98 -0.37 -1.52
N THR A 24 2.11 -0.02 -2.13
CA THR A 24 2.15 0.49 -3.51
C THR A 24 1.78 -0.59 -4.53
N ALA A 25 2.19 -1.84 -4.33
CA ALA A 25 1.82 -2.96 -5.19
C ALA A 25 0.31 -3.26 -5.10
N LEU A 26 -0.28 -3.25 -3.90
CA LEU A 26 -1.73 -3.36 -3.69
C LEU A 26 -2.49 -2.21 -4.33
N LEU A 27 -1.96 -0.98 -4.22
CA LEU A 27 -2.52 0.20 -4.87
C LEU A 27 -2.50 0.06 -6.40
N GLY A 28 -1.35 -0.30 -6.97
CA GLY A 28 -1.19 -0.47 -8.41
C GLY A 28 -2.05 -1.61 -8.95
N PHE A 29 -2.12 -2.73 -8.22
CA PHE A 29 -3.01 -3.85 -8.55
C PHE A 29 -4.49 -3.44 -8.51
N GLY A 30 -4.89 -2.70 -7.47
CA GLY A 30 -6.23 -2.11 -7.40
C GLY A 30 -6.49 -1.18 -8.60
N LEU A 31 -5.55 -0.29 -8.93
CA LEU A 31 -5.70 0.63 -10.07
C LEU A 31 -5.83 -0.11 -11.41
N SER A 32 -5.06 -1.18 -11.64
CA SER A 32 -5.19 -2.05 -12.81
C SER A 32 -6.55 -2.76 -12.84
N ALA A 33 -7.00 -3.35 -11.72
CA ALA A 33 -8.31 -3.99 -11.61
C ALA A 33 -9.47 -3.00 -11.82
N LEU A 34 -9.32 -1.74 -11.38
CA LEU A 34 -10.26 -0.66 -11.64
C LEU A 34 -10.39 -0.40 -13.14
N VAL A 35 -9.27 -0.23 -13.83
CA VAL A 35 -9.23 0.02 -15.28
C VAL A 35 -9.85 -1.14 -16.06
N GLU A 36 -9.54 -2.39 -15.67
CA GLU A 36 -10.09 -3.59 -16.31
C GLU A 36 -11.61 -3.71 -16.09
N SER A 37 -12.11 -3.42 -14.88
CA SER A 37 -13.55 -3.35 -14.59
C SER A 37 -14.26 -2.22 -15.36
N GLY A 38 -13.59 -1.09 -15.58
CA GLY A 38 -14.10 0.05 -16.33
C GLY A 38 -14.29 -0.24 -17.82
N PHE A 39 -13.40 -1.06 -18.40
CA PHE A 39 -13.52 -1.55 -19.78
C PHE A 39 -14.58 -2.65 -19.91
N LEU A 40 -14.75 -3.50 -18.89
CA LEU A 40 -15.77 -4.56 -18.88
C LEU A 40 -17.20 -4.00 -19.01
N LYS A 41 -17.46 -2.76 -18.55
CA LYS A 41 -18.74 -2.07 -18.76
C LYS A 41 -19.15 -1.94 -20.25
N HIS A 42 -18.20 -1.97 -21.17
CA HIS A 42 -18.47 -1.88 -22.62
C HIS A 42 -18.67 -3.24 -23.29
N GLN A 43 -18.36 -4.36 -22.63
CA GLN A 43 -18.52 -5.69 -23.20
C GLN A 43 -19.62 -6.45 -22.46
N THR A 44 -20.67 -6.77 -23.21
CA THR A 44 -21.83 -7.64 -22.93
C THR A 44 -21.50 -8.90 -22.11
N SER A 45 -21.21 -8.78 -20.82
CA SER A 45 -20.92 -9.89 -19.91
C SER A 45 -21.26 -9.49 -18.48
N GLN A 46 -22.36 -10.05 -17.99
CA GLN A 46 -22.87 -10.09 -16.61
C GLN A 46 -22.50 -8.87 -15.72
N ASP A 47 -23.36 -7.83 -15.77
CA ASP A 47 -23.18 -6.51 -15.16
C ASP A 47 -22.73 -6.51 -13.68
N TRP A 48 -23.07 -7.57 -12.93
CA TRP A 48 -22.70 -7.72 -11.53
C TRP A 48 -21.19 -7.87 -11.29
N GLN A 49 -20.47 -8.48 -12.24
CA GLN A 49 -19.06 -8.82 -12.08
C GLN A 49 -18.16 -7.57 -12.15
N TRP A 50 -18.52 -6.59 -12.99
CA TRP A 50 -17.78 -5.32 -13.04
C TRP A 50 -17.95 -4.53 -11.74
N ILE A 51 -19.16 -4.51 -11.18
CA ILE A 51 -19.46 -3.76 -9.95
C ILE A 51 -18.67 -4.35 -8.79
N LEU A 52 -18.68 -5.68 -8.65
CA LEU A 52 -17.93 -6.37 -7.61
C LEU A 52 -16.43 -6.16 -7.78
N ALA A 53 -15.89 -6.27 -9.00
CA ALA A 53 -14.47 -6.03 -9.29
C ALA A 53 -14.07 -4.57 -9.00
N GLY A 54 -14.93 -3.61 -9.35
CA GLY A 54 -14.72 -2.19 -9.08
C GLY A 54 -14.75 -1.85 -7.59
N THR A 55 -15.70 -2.40 -6.82
CA THR A 55 -15.76 -2.21 -5.36
C THR A 55 -14.56 -2.86 -4.67
N LEU A 56 -14.17 -4.07 -5.07
CA LEU A 56 -13.02 -4.78 -4.50
C LEU A 56 -11.71 -4.04 -4.80
N SER A 57 -11.59 -3.50 -6.01
CA SER A 57 -10.52 -2.57 -6.38
C SER A 57 -10.50 -1.32 -5.49
N LEU A 58 -11.65 -0.68 -5.26
CA LEU A 58 -11.73 0.50 -4.39
C LEU A 58 -11.27 0.17 -2.96
N ILE A 59 -11.70 -0.96 -2.42
CA ILE A 59 -11.29 -1.44 -1.09
C ILE A 59 -9.77 -1.66 -1.06
N LEU A 60 -9.19 -2.27 -2.09
CA LEU A 60 -7.75 -2.48 -2.21
C LEU A 60 -6.96 -1.16 -2.29
N ILE A 61 -7.44 -0.20 -3.08
CA ILE A 61 -6.85 1.14 -3.19
C ILE A 61 -6.86 1.83 -1.83
N MET A 62 -8.01 1.84 -1.16
CA MET A 62 -8.17 2.53 0.12
C MET A 62 -7.37 1.86 1.25
N THR A 63 -7.31 0.53 1.24
CA THR A 63 -6.44 -0.24 2.14
C THR A 63 -4.96 0.04 1.86
N GLY A 64 -4.56 0.07 0.60
CA GLY A 64 -3.19 0.37 0.18
C GLY A 64 -2.73 1.77 0.60
N ILE A 65 -3.60 2.78 0.45
CA ILE A 65 -3.32 4.17 0.88
C ILE A 65 -3.19 4.23 2.41
N ASN A 66 -4.14 3.67 3.17
CA ASN A 66 -4.07 3.66 4.63
C ASN A 66 -2.77 3.01 5.13
N PHE A 67 -2.38 1.89 4.53
CA PHE A 67 -1.18 1.16 4.88
C PHE A 67 0.11 1.93 4.57
N LEU A 68 0.13 2.63 3.42
CA LEU A 68 1.22 3.53 3.05
C LEU A 68 1.34 4.72 4.02
N PHE A 69 0.21 5.32 4.40
CA PHE A 69 0.17 6.49 5.27
C PHE A 69 0.54 6.15 6.71
N GLU A 70 0.00 5.04 7.25
CA GLU A 70 0.34 4.49 8.57
C GLU A 70 1.83 4.20 8.67
N SER A 71 2.38 3.58 7.62
CA SER A 71 3.81 3.35 7.49
C SER A 71 4.52 4.70 7.55
N TYR A 72 4.26 5.62 6.61
CA TYR A 72 4.91 6.94 6.53
C TYR A 72 4.85 7.73 7.85
N SER A 73 3.72 7.70 8.54
CA SER A 73 3.53 8.33 9.84
C SER A 73 4.49 7.77 10.89
N HIS A 74 4.63 6.44 10.97
CA HIS A 74 5.58 5.79 11.88
C HIS A 74 7.05 6.15 11.60
N LYS A 75 7.46 6.37 10.34
CA LYS A 75 8.83 6.89 10.06
C LYS A 75 8.99 8.32 10.52
N GLN A 76 7.99 9.17 10.28
CA GLN A 76 8.06 10.58 10.64
C GLN A 76 8.13 10.74 12.16
N LEU A 77 7.33 9.97 12.89
CA LEU A 77 7.31 9.98 14.35
C LEU A 77 8.62 9.49 14.97
N LEU A 78 9.24 8.45 14.38
CA LEU A 78 10.59 8.00 14.79
C LEU A 78 11.66 9.04 14.47
N LYS A 79 11.53 9.76 13.35
CA LYS A 79 12.48 10.79 12.94
C LYS A 79 12.36 12.05 13.79
N ASP A 80 11.16 12.39 14.25
CA ASP A 80 10.87 13.51 15.16
C ASP A 80 11.50 13.28 16.54
N LYS A 81 11.35 12.07 17.10
CA LYS A 81 11.98 11.62 18.36
C LYS A 81 13.50 11.60 18.36
N GLU A 82 14.16 11.63 17.20
CA GLU A 82 15.63 11.67 17.09
C GLU A 82 16.19 13.11 17.13
N ASN A 83 15.33 14.13 16.97
CA ASN A 83 15.73 15.55 16.94
C ASN A 83 15.49 16.29 18.26
N GLU A 84 14.95 15.62 19.29
CA GLU A 84 14.77 16.12 20.66
C GLU A 84 15.82 15.51 21.60
#